data_AF-A0A1B0DFS9-F1
#
_entry.id   AF-A0A1B0DFS9-F1
#
_cell.length_a   1.000
_cell.length_b   1.000
_cell.length_c   1.000
_cell.angle_alpha   90.00
_cell.angle_beta   90.00
_cell.angle_gamma   90.00
#
_symmetry.space_group_name_H-M   'P 1'
#
loop_
_entity.id
_entity.type
_entity.pdbx_description
1 polymer ?
#
loop_
_entity_poly.entity_id
_entity_poly.type
_entity_poly.pdbx_seq_one_letter_code
_entity_poly.pdbx_strand_id
1 'polypeptide(L)'
;SKESVRSKRAKRPRAPSISDYRPEPKQNLDEPRDDQQPVDIPPGFLSPSVREYLELGRSIPGRPGTDYPILSAIPYTNFYCDDQPYPGFFADMDTRCQ
;
A
#
# COMPACT_ATOMS: atom_id res chain seq x y z
N SER A 1 -34.97 34.71 19.67
CA SER A 1 -33.77 34.18 18.99
C SER A 1 -32.88 33.49 19.99
N LYS A 2 -32.64 32.18 19.86
CA LYS A 2 -31.69 31.45 20.72
C LYS A 2 -30.48 31.06 19.87
N GLU A 3 -29.37 31.71 20.14
CA GLU A 3 -28.10 31.58 19.41
C GLU A 3 -27.38 30.30 19.85
N SER A 4 -26.97 29.47 18.88
CA SER A 4 -26.27 28.21 19.13
C SER A 4 -24.78 28.48 19.29
N VAL A 5 -24.27 28.30 20.51
CA VAL A 5 -22.85 28.45 20.84
C VAL A 5 -22.06 27.30 20.19
N ARG A 6 -21.25 27.64 19.17
CA ARG A 6 -20.39 26.70 18.44
C ARG A 6 -19.25 26.21 19.34
N SER A 7 -19.37 24.99 19.86
CA SER A 7 -18.29 24.31 20.60
C SER A 7 -17.02 24.17 19.75
N LYS A 8 -15.88 24.65 20.27
CA LYS A 8 -14.56 24.49 19.65
C LYS A 8 -14.15 23.02 19.78
N ARG A 9 -14.06 22.31 18.66
CA ARG A 9 -13.56 20.93 18.58
C ARG A 9 -12.09 20.91 19.00
N ALA A 10 -11.79 20.33 20.16
CA ALA A 10 -10.43 20.08 20.59
C ALA A 10 -9.72 19.16 19.59
N LYS A 11 -8.57 19.59 19.06
CA LYS A 11 -7.70 18.74 18.25
C LYS A 11 -7.06 17.72 19.18
N ARG A 12 -7.37 16.43 18.98
CA ARG A 12 -6.70 15.33 19.67
C ARG A 12 -5.18 15.46 19.47
N PRO A 13 -4.35 15.25 20.50
CA PRO A 13 -2.91 15.26 20.32
C PRO A 13 -2.52 14.19 19.30
N ARG A 14 -1.58 14.54 18.41
CA ARG A 14 -0.94 13.58 17.50
C ARG A 14 -0.29 12.49 18.36
N ALA A 15 -0.45 11.23 17.96
CA ALA A 15 0.14 10.09 18.68
C ALA A 15 1.63 10.34 18.98
N PRO A 16 2.14 9.91 20.15
CA PRO A 16 3.56 10.06 20.46
C PRO A 16 4.41 9.30 19.44
N SER A 17 5.48 9.92 18.97
CA SER A 17 6.48 9.29 18.11
C SER A 17 7.22 8.23 18.93
N ILE A 18 6.78 6.97 18.83
CA ILE A 18 7.58 5.83 19.27
C ILE A 18 8.88 5.89 18.46
N SER A 19 9.99 6.16 19.15
CA SER A 19 11.35 6.23 18.60
C SER A 19 12.05 4.88 18.61
N ASP A 20 11.33 3.79 18.86
CA ASP A 20 11.83 2.44 18.66
C ASP A 20 11.85 2.14 17.16
N TYR A 21 12.87 2.65 16.49
CA TYR A 21 13.20 2.28 15.13
C TYR A 21 13.71 0.83 15.16
N ARG A 22 12.77 -0.12 15.27
CA ARG A 22 13.05 -1.50 14.89
C ARG A 22 13.34 -1.46 13.40
N PRO A 23 14.52 -1.89 12.93
CA PRO A 23 14.75 -2.01 11.49
C PRO A 23 13.64 -2.88 10.93
N GLU A 24 12.88 -2.35 9.98
CA GLU A 24 11.94 -3.16 9.22
C GLU A 24 12.73 -4.36 8.67
N PRO A 25 12.26 -5.59 8.88
CA PRO A 25 12.93 -6.75 8.32
C PRO A 25 13.03 -6.54 6.82
N LYS A 26 14.24 -6.73 6.27
CA LYS A 26 14.44 -6.63 4.82
C LYS A 26 13.50 -7.62 4.16
N GLN A 27 12.46 -7.09 3.51
CA GLN A 27 11.62 -7.87 2.62
C GLN A 27 12.51 -8.16 1.41
N ASN A 28 13.22 -9.29 1.40
CA ASN A 28 14.03 -9.74 0.26
C ASN A 28 13.10 -10.11 -0.92
N LEU A 29 12.44 -9.10 -1.48
CA LEU A 29 11.57 -9.18 -2.65
C LEU A 29 12.40 -9.36 -3.93
N ASP A 30 13.59 -8.75 -3.97
CA ASP A 30 14.50 -8.79 -5.12
C ASP A 30 15.45 -9.99 -5.14
N GLU A 31 15.46 -10.83 -4.08
CA GLU A 31 16.16 -12.12 -4.18
C GLU A 31 15.42 -13.02 -5.17
N PRO A 32 16.13 -13.71 -6.09
CA PRO A 32 15.53 -14.76 -6.89
C PRO A 32 15.17 -15.91 -5.95
N ARG A 33 14.00 -15.83 -5.31
CA ARG A 33 13.38 -17.00 -4.70
C ARG A 33 13.06 -17.93 -5.84
N ASP A 34 13.62 -19.12 -5.76
CA ASP A 34 13.11 -20.24 -6.51
C ASP A 34 11.63 -20.40 -6.09
N ASP A 35 10.70 -19.97 -6.95
CA ASP A 35 9.25 -20.08 -6.73
C ASP A 35 8.81 -21.54 -6.47
N GLN A 36 9.72 -22.51 -6.53
CA GLN A 36 9.46 -23.93 -6.30
C GLN A 36 9.87 -24.43 -4.91
N GLN A 37 10.39 -23.61 -3.99
CA GLN A 37 10.64 -24.10 -2.64
C GLN A 37 9.39 -23.95 -1.76
N PRO A 38 8.62 -25.03 -1.52
CA PRO A 38 7.46 -24.95 -0.65
C PRO A 38 7.97 -24.59 0.74
N VAL A 39 7.50 -23.45 1.27
CA VAL A 39 7.59 -23.21 2.71
C VAL A 39 6.73 -24.27 3.37
N ASP A 40 7.34 -25.23 4.06
CA ASP A 40 6.63 -26.26 4.82
C ASP A 40 5.94 -25.60 6.02
N ILE A 41 4.70 -25.14 5.80
CA ILE A 41 3.88 -24.52 6.82
C ILE A 41 3.25 -25.65 7.66
N PRO A 42 3.50 -25.71 8.98
CA PRO A 42 2.90 -26.74 9.84
C PRO A 42 1.37 -26.71 9.76
N PRO A 43 0.70 -27.87 9.78
CA PRO A 43 -0.76 -27.90 9.83
C PRO A 43 -1.28 -27.20 11.09
N GLY A 44 -2.31 -26.37 10.93
CA GLY A 44 -2.88 -25.58 12.02
C GLY A 44 -2.16 -24.27 12.34
N PHE A 45 -1.01 -23.99 11.71
CA PHE A 45 -0.30 -22.72 11.90
C PHE A 45 -1.07 -21.51 11.35
N LEU A 46 -1.68 -21.68 10.17
CA LEU A 46 -2.52 -20.67 9.54
C LEU A 46 -4.00 -20.92 9.88
N SER A 47 -4.68 -19.87 10.33
CA SER A 47 -6.13 -19.91 10.51
C SER A 47 -6.84 -20.07 9.16
N PRO A 48 -8.08 -20.61 9.13
CA PRO A 48 -8.86 -20.73 7.90
C PRO A 48 -8.99 -19.41 7.14
N SER A 49 -9.18 -18.30 7.85
CA SER A 49 -9.30 -16.96 7.25
C SER A 49 -8.00 -16.47 6.61
N VAL A 50 -6.84 -16.77 7.21
CA VAL A 50 -5.54 -16.40 6.61
C VAL A 50 -5.27 -17.19 5.33
N ARG A 51 -5.70 -18.47 5.29
CA ARG A 51 -5.57 -19.30 4.08
C ARG A 51 -6.40 -18.74 2.92
N GLU A 52 -7.64 -18.35 3.19
CA GLU A 52 -8.52 -17.72 2.19
C GLU A 52 -7.91 -16.41 1.66
N TYR A 53 -7.38 -15.56 2.54
CA TYR A 53 -6.72 -14.32 2.14
C TYR A 53 -5.49 -14.55 1.24
N LEU A 54 -4.68 -15.56 1.56
CA LEU A 54 -3.52 -15.94 0.74
C LEU A 54 -3.93 -16.45 -0.65
N GLU A 55 -5.03 -17.19 -0.73
CA GLU A 55 -5.54 -17.71 -2.00
C GLU A 55 -6.06 -16.58 -2.90
N LEU A 56 -6.74 -15.58 -2.33
CA LEU A 56 -7.13 -14.35 -3.04
C LEU A 56 -5.90 -13.60 -3.58
N GLY A 57 -4.81 -13.55 -2.83
CA GLY A 57 -3.56 -12.90 -3.24
C GLY A 57 -2.92 -13.52 -4.49
N ARG A 58 -3.22 -14.79 -4.81
CA ARG A 58 -2.72 -15.48 -6.02
C ARG A 58 -3.42 -15.04 -7.29
N SER A 59 -4.52 -14.29 -7.19
CA SER A 59 -5.26 -13.81 -8.36
C SER A 59 -4.62 -12.61 -9.06
N ILE A 60 -3.64 -11.94 -8.41
CA ILE A 60 -2.93 -10.80 -8.99
C ILE A 60 -1.77 -11.33 -9.85
N PRO A 61 -1.78 -11.11 -11.17
CA PRO A 61 -0.72 -11.61 -12.05
C PRO A 61 0.56 -10.79 -11.87
N GLY A 62 1.73 -11.44 -11.80
CA GLY A 62 3.03 -10.77 -11.71
C GLY A 62 3.69 -10.92 -10.33
N ARG A 63 4.96 -10.51 -10.24
CA ARG A 63 5.82 -10.61 -9.07
C ARG A 63 5.81 -9.28 -8.29
N PRO A 64 5.39 -9.28 -7.01
CA PRO A 64 5.53 -8.11 -6.15
C PRO A 64 6.98 -7.62 -6.09
N GLY A 65 7.20 -6.31 -6.04
CA GLY A 65 8.53 -5.70 -6.02
C GLY A 65 9.18 -5.57 -7.40
N THR A 66 8.95 -6.50 -8.33
CA THR A 66 9.44 -6.43 -9.71
C THR A 66 8.39 -5.86 -10.67
N ASP A 67 7.28 -6.57 -10.86
CA ASP A 67 6.19 -6.13 -11.74
C ASP A 67 5.33 -5.04 -11.07
N TYR A 68 5.35 -5.01 -9.73
CA TYR A 68 4.70 -3.98 -8.90
C TYR A 68 5.73 -3.38 -7.92
N PRO A 69 6.56 -2.44 -8.37
CA PRO A 69 7.62 -1.87 -7.54
C PRO A 69 7.06 -1.00 -6.41
N ILE A 70 7.69 -1.09 -5.24
CA ILE A 70 7.39 -0.22 -4.10
C ILE A 70 8.21 1.06 -4.25
N LEU A 71 7.57 2.15 -4.67
CA LEU A 71 8.23 3.45 -4.80
C LEU A 71 8.20 4.21 -3.46
N SER A 72 9.36 4.67 -3.00
CA SER A 72 9.47 5.48 -1.78
C SER A 72 9.03 6.94 -1.97
N ALA A 73 8.87 7.37 -3.22
CA ALA A 73 8.37 8.67 -3.61
C ALA A 73 7.65 8.57 -4.97
N ILE A 74 6.77 9.53 -5.25
CA ILE A 74 6.11 9.63 -6.55
C ILE A 74 7.17 10.04 -7.59
N PRO A 75 7.31 9.30 -8.70
CA PRO A 75 8.26 9.65 -9.74
C PRO A 75 7.87 10.96 -10.42
N TYR A 76 8.86 11.69 -10.92
CA TYR A 76 8.59 12.85 -11.76
C TYR A 76 8.16 12.39 -13.14
N THR A 77 7.05 12.95 -13.64
CA THR A 77 6.46 12.65 -14.95
C THR A 77 6.00 13.94 -15.61
N ASN A 78 5.57 13.86 -16.87
CA ASN A 78 5.07 15.01 -17.63
C ASN A 78 3.55 15.18 -17.53
N PHE A 79 2.92 14.62 -16.50
CA PHE A 79 1.49 14.75 -16.29
C PHE A 79 1.16 16.04 -15.52
N TYR A 80 0.32 16.89 -16.12
CA TYR A 80 -0.20 18.10 -15.48
C TYR A 80 -1.72 18.17 -15.60
N CYS A 81 -2.37 18.57 -14.49
CA CYS A 81 -3.83 18.74 -14.44
C CYS A 81 -4.33 19.83 -15.39
N ASP A 82 -3.54 20.90 -15.58
CA ASP A 82 -3.91 22.05 -16.41
C ASP A 82 -3.93 21.73 -17.91
N ASP A 83 -3.22 20.67 -18.32
CA ASP A 83 -3.20 20.20 -19.72
C ASP A 83 -4.44 19.35 -20.07
N GLN A 84 -5.29 19.00 -19.08
CA GLN A 84 -6.44 18.13 -19.32
C GLN A 84 -7.63 18.94 -19.88
N PRO A 85 -8.13 18.60 -21.08
CA PRO A 85 -9.15 19.40 -21.77
C PRO A 85 -10.54 19.35 -21.12
N TYR A 86 -10.78 18.34 -20.28
CA TYR A 86 -12.07 18.11 -19.63
C TYR A 86 -11.88 17.83 -18.14
N PRO A 87 -12.84 18.20 -17.28
CA PRO A 87 -12.79 17.85 -15.87
C PRO A 87 -12.96 16.33 -15.69
N GLY A 88 -12.18 15.73 -14.79
CA GLY A 88 -12.25 14.30 -14.54
C GLY A 88 -11.12 13.76 -13.68
N PHE A 89 -11.12 12.44 -13.50
CA PHE A 89 -10.01 11.70 -12.93
C PHE A 89 -9.15 11.16 -14.06
N PHE A 90 -7.88 11.53 -14.05
CA PHE A 90 -6.91 11.09 -15.03
C PHE A 90 -5.82 10.28 -14.33
N ALA A 91 -5.41 9.20 -14.96
CA ALA A 91 -4.23 8.44 -14.58
C ALA A 91 -3.06 8.90 -15.45
N ASP A 92 -1.88 8.96 -14.84
CA ASP A 92 -0.65 9.20 -15.57
C ASP A 92 -0.30 7.97 -16.42
N MET A 93 -0.13 8.18 -17.73
CA MET A 93 0.18 7.10 -18.67
C MET A 93 1.61 6.60 -18.51
N ASP A 94 2.53 7.46 -18.02
CA ASP A 94 3.92 7.09 -17.80
C ASP A 94 4.04 6.09 -16.64
N THR A 95 3.13 6.13 -15.67
CA THR A 95 3.13 5.21 -14.52
C THR A 95 2.48 3.86 -14.82
N ARG A 96 1.75 3.72 -15.93
CA ARG A 96 1.11 2.47 -16.39
C ARG A 96 0.29 1.75 -15.32
N CYS A 97 -0.36 2.49 -14.43
CA CYS A 97 -1.23 1.93 -13.40
C CYS A 97 -2.44 1.25 -14.07
N GLN A 98 -2.85 0.08 -13.57
CA GLN A 98 -4.10 -0.61 -13.97
C GLN A 98 -5.33 0.02 -13.35
#